data_AF-A0A920BET3-F1
#
_entry.id   AF-A0A920BET3-F1
#
_cell.length_a   1.000
_cell.length_b   1.000
_cell.length_c   1.000
_cell.angle_alpha   90.00
_cell.angle_beta   90.00
_cell.angle_gamma   90.00
#
_symmetry.space_group_name_H-M   'P 1'
#
loop_
_entity.id
_entity.type
_entity.pdbx_description
1 polymer ?
#
loop_
_entity_poly.entity_id
_entity_poly.type
_entity_poly.pdbx_seq_one_letter_code
_entity_poly.pdbx_strand_id
1 'polypeptide(L)'
;MRNDLLQHEIITEDFGGDVLCVDVSAVTGVGLDKLEEAIMLQAELLELKANPDRHAEGIVVDRKSSAAKDRWQHCWCSAAP
;
A
#
# COMPACT_ATOMS: atom_id res chain seq x y z
N MET A 1 -9.93 -20.89 -2.24
CA MET A 1 -9.43 -19.53 -1.93
C MET A 1 -7.99 -19.53 -1.47
N ARG A 2 -7.63 -19.93 -0.24
CA ARG A 2 -6.21 -19.98 0.18
C ARG A 2 -5.36 -20.97 -0.64
N ASN A 3 -5.93 -22.11 -1.02
CA ASN A 3 -5.25 -23.10 -1.88
C ASN A 3 -5.03 -22.61 -3.33
N ASP A 4 -5.79 -21.60 -3.78
CA ASP A 4 -5.65 -21.06 -5.14
C ASP A 4 -4.45 -20.12 -5.23
N LEU A 5 -4.09 -19.47 -4.12
CA LEU A 5 -2.87 -18.64 -4.00
C LEU A 5 -1.60 -19.46 -4.18
N LEU A 6 -1.60 -20.70 -3.67
CA LEU A 6 -0.49 -21.64 -3.85
C LEU A 6 -0.25 -21.98 -5.33
N GLN A 7 -1.30 -21.95 -6.17
CA GLN A 7 -1.14 -22.14 -7.62
C GLN A 7 -0.44 -20.96 -8.31
N HIS A 8 -0.50 -19.77 -7.70
CA HIS A 8 0.19 -18.57 -8.14
C HIS A 8 1.54 -18.35 -7.43
N GLU A 9 2.06 -19.39 -6.77
CA GLU A 9 3.32 -19.36 -6.00
C GLU A 9 3.29 -18.36 -4.82
N ILE A 10 2.10 -17.93 -4.41
CA ILE A 10 1.89 -17.07 -3.25
C ILE A 10 1.66 -17.98 -2.03
N ILE A 11 2.68 -18.09 -1.18
CA ILE A 11 2.62 -18.89 0.04
C ILE A 11 2.39 -17.95 1.22
N THR A 12 1.26 -18.09 1.90
CA THR A 12 0.93 -17.28 3.07
C THR A 12 1.64 -17.81 4.32
N GLU A 13 1.78 -16.96 5.36
CA GLU A 13 2.40 -17.35 6.64
C GLU A 13 1.77 -18.61 7.27
N ASP A 14 0.46 -18.82 7.11
CA ASP A 14 -0.24 -20.02 7.58
C ASP A 14 0.35 -21.33 7.02
N PHE A 15 1.00 -21.26 5.85
CA PHE A 15 1.67 -22.39 5.18
C PHE A 15 3.20 -22.30 5.28
N GLY A 16 3.72 -21.41 6.14
CA GLY A 16 5.16 -21.19 6.34
C GLY A 16 5.83 -20.32 5.28
N GLY A 17 5.05 -19.54 4.53
CA GLY A 17 5.56 -18.52 3.61
C GLY A 17 5.80 -17.17 4.30
N ASP A 18 6.13 -16.15 3.49
CA ASP A 18 6.46 -14.78 3.88
C ASP A 18 5.34 -13.78 3.57
N VAL A 19 4.26 -14.23 2.92
CA VAL A 19 3.14 -13.35 2.55
C VAL A 19 2.15 -13.23 3.70
N LEU A 20 2.06 -12.02 4.26
CA LEU A 20 1.06 -11.64 5.27
C LEU A 20 -0.36 -11.82 4.74
N CYS A 21 -1.20 -12.56 5.46
CA CYS A 21 -2.61 -12.77 5.11
C CYS A 21 -3.52 -12.32 6.26
N VAL A 22 -4.32 -11.28 6.02
CA VAL A 22 -5.27 -10.74 7.02
C VAL A 22 -6.69 -10.84 6.45
N ASP A 23 -7.55 -11.61 7.12
CA ASP A 23 -8.97 -11.69 6.78
C ASP A 23 -9.68 -10.41 7.21
N VAL A 24 -10.31 -9.73 6.26
CA VAL A 24 -11.02 -8.46 6.50
C VAL A 24 -12.43 -8.49 5.91
N SER A 25 -13.32 -7.70 6.50
CA SER A 25 -14.68 -7.47 5.99
C SER A 25 -14.94 -5.98 5.90
N ALA A 26 -15.07 -5.48 4.66
CA ALA A 26 -15.36 -4.06 4.40
C ALA A 26 -16.80 -3.66 4.80
N VAL A 27 -17.73 -4.62 4.88
CA VAL A 27 -19.15 -4.34 5.22
C VAL A 27 -19.32 -4.19 6.72
N THR A 28 -18.65 -5.03 7.50
CA THR A 28 -18.74 -5.02 8.97
C THR A 28 -17.60 -4.27 9.64
N GLY A 29 -16.60 -3.83 8.88
CA GLY A 29 -15.40 -3.16 9.38
C GLY A 29 -14.44 -4.07 10.17
N VAL A 30 -14.64 -5.38 10.12
CA VAL A 30 -13.85 -6.34 10.90
C VAL A 30 -12.49 -6.55 10.24
N GLY A 31 -11.43 -6.56 11.06
CA GLY A 31 -10.06 -6.87 10.62
C GLY A 31 -9.30 -5.69 10.02
N LEU A 32 -9.90 -4.50 9.94
CA LEU A 32 -9.24 -3.30 9.42
C LEU A 32 -8.10 -2.82 10.34
N ASP A 33 -8.31 -2.82 11.66
CA ASP A 33 -7.26 -2.43 12.62
C ASP A 33 -6.04 -3.36 12.51
N LYS A 34 -6.29 -4.68 12.41
CA LYS A 34 -5.24 -5.68 12.23
C LYS A 34 -4.50 -5.50 10.90
N LEU A 35 -5.20 -5.09 9.83
CA LEU A 35 -4.58 -4.81 8.54
C LEU A 35 -3.70 -3.55 8.61
N GLU A 36 -4.16 -2.50 9.28
CA GLU A 36 -3.38 -1.28 9.49
C GLU A 36 -2.09 -1.56 10.27
N GLU A 37 -2.19 -2.28 11.39
CA GLU A 37 -1.03 -2.69 12.19
C GLU A 37 -0.03 -3.53 11.36
N ALA A 38 -0.53 -4.48 10.56
CA ALA A 38 0.32 -5.31 9.70
C ALA A 38 1.07 -4.47 8.63
N ILE A 39 0.40 -3.47 8.03
CA ILE A 39 1.03 -2.57 7.05
C ILE A 39 2.08 -1.69 7.73
N MET A 40 1.78 -1.14 8.91
CA MET A 40 2.72 -0.30 9.66
C MET A 40 3.96 -1.10 10.07
N LEU A 41 3.77 -2.32 10.59
CA LEU A 41 4.89 -3.21 10.93
C LEU A 41 5.75 -3.52 9.70
N GLN A 42 5.12 -3.80 8.55
CA GLN A 42 5.86 -4.06 7.32
C GLN A 42 6.64 -2.83 6.83
N ALA A 43 6.08 -1.64 6.95
CA ALA A 43 6.75 -0.39 6.58
C ALA A 43 7.95 -0.09 7.48
N GLU A 44 7.85 -0.39 8.77
CA GLU A 44 8.96 -0.28 9.72
C GLU A 44 10.08 -1.27 9.43
N LEU A 45 9.74 -2.53 9.12
CA LEU A 45 10.71 -3.55 8.73
C LEU A 45 11.48 -3.18 7.45
N LEU A 46 10.82 -2.48 6.52
CA LEU A 46 11.43 -1.96 5.28
C LEU A 46 12.12 -0.61 5.46
N GLU A 47 12.13 -0.04 6.66
CA GLU A 47 12.71 1.26 7.01
C GLU A 47 12.27 2.41 6.07
N LEU A 48 11.02 2.38 5.61
CA LEU A 48 10.51 3.38 4.67
C LEU A 48 10.47 4.76 5.35
N LYS A 49 11.30 5.70 4.87
CA LYS A 49 11.37 7.08 5.37
C LYS A 49 11.20 8.08 4.25
N ALA A 50 10.44 9.14 4.53
CA ALA A 50 10.33 10.31 3.66
C ALA A 50 11.09 11.47 4.29
N ASN A 51 11.90 12.17 3.50
CA ASN A 51 12.55 13.41 3.91
C ASN A 51 11.74 14.60 3.36
N PRO A 52 11.16 15.48 4.20
CA PRO A 52 10.38 16.64 3.76
C PRO A 52 11.25 17.86 3.42
N ASP A 53 12.50 17.92 3.86
CA ASP A 53 13.38 19.10 3.73
C ASP A 53 14.11 19.18 2.37
N ARG A 54 14.00 18.11 1.57
CA ARG A 54 14.60 17.97 0.24
C ARG A 54 13.66 18.48 -0.85
N HIS A 55 14.23 18.69 -2.04
CA HIS A 55 13.43 18.96 -3.22
C HIS A 55 12.42 17.82 -3.49
N ALA A 56 11.19 18.23 -3.80
CA ALA A 56 10.10 17.32 -4.07
C ALA A 56 10.35 16.58 -5.40
N GLU A 57 10.27 15.26 -5.32
CA GLU A 57 10.31 14.36 -6.46
C GLU A 57 9.10 13.44 -6.34
N GLY A 58 8.43 13.12 -7.44
CA GLY A 58 7.19 12.37 -7.37
C GLY A 58 6.70 11.84 -8.71
N ILE A 59 5.77 10.90 -8.64
CA ILE A 59 5.15 10.24 -9.79
C ILE A 59 3.69 10.68 -9.88
N VAL A 60 3.22 10.96 -11.09
CA VAL A 60 1.82 11.28 -11.37
C VAL A 60 1.02 9.98 -11.44
N VAL A 61 0.12 9.75 -10.48
CA VAL A 61 -0.69 8.53 -10.39
C VAL A 61 -1.97 8.64 -11.21
N ASP A 62 -2.61 9.80 -11.22
CA ASP A 62 -3.82 10.07 -12.02
C ASP A 62 -3.88 11.53 -12.49
N ARG A 63 -4.48 11.74 -13.66
CA ARG A 63 -4.75 13.06 -14.22
C ARG A 63 -6.18 13.11 -14.76
N LYS A 64 -7.04 13.84 -14.05
CA LYS A 64 -8.38 14.17 -14.54
C LYS A 64 -8.32 15.21 -15.67
N SER A 65 -8.61 14.80 -16.90
CA SER A 65 -8.72 15.68 -18.06
C SER A 65 -10.14 16.25 -18.19
N SER A 66 -10.41 17.36 -17.51
CA SER A 66 -11.63 18.17 -17.78
C SER A 66 -11.25 19.63 -18.00
N ALA A 67 -11.81 20.26 -19.04
CA ALA A 67 -11.37 21.53 -19.61
C ALA A 67 -11.66 22.79 -18.75
N ALA A 68 -11.92 22.63 -17.44
CA ALA A 68 -12.31 23.72 -16.56
C ALA A 68 -11.36 23.86 -15.35
N LYS A 69 -10.50 24.87 -15.46
CA LYS A 69 -9.85 25.76 -14.48
C LYS A 69 -9.64 25.45 -12.99
N ASP A 70 -9.78 24.22 -12.49
CA ASP A 70 -9.31 23.85 -11.14
C ASP A 70 -8.50 22.54 -11.20
N ARG A 71 -7.17 22.69 -11.34
CA ARG A 71 -6.23 21.58 -11.50
C ARG A 71 -5.52 21.30 -10.19
N TRP A 72 -6.11 20.47 -9.35
CA TRP A 72 -5.38 19.86 -8.24
C TRP A 72 -4.66 18.61 -8.76
N GLN A 73 -3.33 18.67 -8.82
CA GLN A 73 -2.49 17.53 -9.16
C GLN A 73 -2.28 16.72 -7.89
N HIS A 74 -2.79 15.48 -7.84
CA HIS A 74 -2.45 14.53 -6.80
C HIS A 74 -1.07 13.93 -7.15
N CYS A 75 0.01 14.66 -6.85
CA CYS A 75 1.37 14.17 -7.00
C CYS A 75 1.81 13.48 -5.71
N TRP A 76 2.10 12.18 -5.78
CA TRP A 76 2.78 11.46 -4.70
C TRP A 76 4.27 11.75 -4.80
N CYS A 77 4.79 12.52 -3.84
CA CYS A 77 6.21 12.83 -3.80
C CYS A 77 6.98 11.69 -3.11
N SER A 78 7.66 10.85 -3.90
CA SER A 78 8.63 9.90 -3.40
C SER A 78 10.02 10.49 -3.46
N ALA A 79 10.62 10.58 -2.29
CA ALA A 79 11.98 11.01 -2.10
C ALA A 79 13.01 10.02 -2.73
N ALA A 80 13.50 10.18 -3.98
CA ALA A 80 14.62 9.40 -4.54
C ALA A 80 16.01 9.85 -4.00
N PRO A 81 17.01 8.95 -3.97
CA PRO A 81 18.00 8.79 -2.89
C PRO A 81 18.81 10.02 -2.47
#